data_AF-A0A7X3Z6W4-F1
#
_entry.id   AF-A0A7X3Z6W4-F1
#
_cell.length_a   1.000
_cell.length_b   1.000
_cell.length_c   1.000
_cell.angle_alpha   90.00
_cell.angle_beta   90.00
_cell.angle_gamma   90.00
#
_symmetry.space_group_name_H-M   'P 1'
#
loop_
_entity.id
_entity.type
_entity.pdbx_description
1 polymer ?
#
loop_
_entity_poly.entity_id
_entity_poly.type
_entity_poly.pdbx_seq_one_letter_code
_entity_poly.pdbx_strand_id
1 'polypeptide(L)'
;NKHGEDRPFRIQVAGDAALRLDLEGVDATQVPVPADDTAHQRVYVIASADTGPAIADSTGIRFWVEDIVSGERAYQDSVFNGRTGR
;
A
#
# COMPACT_ATOMS: atom_id res chain seq x y z
N ASN A 1 5.28 -11.02 10.56
CA ASN A 1 5.54 -10.62 11.95
C ASN A 1 6.66 -11.51 12.47
N LYS A 2 7.76 -10.93 12.97
CA LYS A 2 8.89 -11.71 13.54
C LYS A 2 8.93 -11.60 15.07
N HIS A 3 7.82 -11.15 15.66
CA HIS A 3 7.65 -10.98 17.09
C HIS A 3 6.66 -12.04 17.60
N GLY A 4 6.84 -12.44 18.85
CA GLY A 4 6.00 -13.46 19.52
C GLY A 4 4.63 -12.95 20.00
N GLU A 5 4.13 -11.85 19.43
CA GLU A 5 2.83 -11.26 19.75
C GLU A 5 2.16 -10.75 18.47
N ASP A 6 0.83 -10.69 18.45
CA ASP A 6 0.09 -10.13 17.31
C ASP A 6 0.40 -8.65 17.13
N ARG A 7 0.67 -8.25 15.88
CA ARG A 7 1.00 -6.85 15.57
C ARG A 7 0.18 -6.29 14.41
N PRO A 8 -0.41 -5.09 14.59
CA PRO A 8 -1.01 -4.35 13.49
C PRO A 8 0.07 -3.74 12.60
N PHE A 9 0.03 -4.04 11.30
CA PHE A 9 0.87 -3.41 10.29
C PHE A 9 0.05 -2.42 9.48
N ARG A 10 0.53 -1.18 9.36
CA ARG A 10 -0.07 -0.16 8.49
C ARG A 10 0.58 -0.21 7.11
N ILE A 11 -0.24 -0.24 6.07
CA ILE A 11 0.20 -0.14 4.67
C ILE A 11 -0.13 1.25 4.14
N GLN A 12 0.84 1.90 3.52
CA GLN A 12 0.68 3.21 2.89
C GLN A 12 1.32 3.23 1.51
N VAL A 13 0.81 4.11 0.64
CA VAL A 13 1.44 4.44 -0.64
C VAL A 13 1.90 5.88 -0.61
N ALA A 14 3.14 6.11 -1.04
CA ALA A 14 3.68 7.43 -1.34
C ALA A 14 3.84 7.57 -2.85
N GLY A 15 3.59 8.76 -3.38
CA GLY A 15 3.58 9.06 -4.80
C GLY A 15 2.78 10.32 -5.07
N ASP A 16 2.12 10.36 -6.22
CA ASP A 16 1.19 11.45 -6.55
C ASP A 16 0.00 11.48 -5.56
N ALA A 17 -0.41 12.68 -5.16
CA ALA A 17 -1.46 12.90 -4.16
C ALA A 17 -2.87 12.47 -4.62
N ALA A 18 -3.06 12.30 -5.93
CA ALA A 18 -4.31 11.79 -6.50
C ALA A 18 -4.48 10.28 -6.33
N LEU A 19 -3.41 9.56 -5.97
CA LEU A 19 -3.47 8.12 -5.72
C LEU A 19 -4.19 7.84 -4.40
N ARG A 20 -5.06 6.82 -4.42
CA ARG A 20 -5.72 6.26 -3.25
C ARG A 20 -5.31 4.80 -3.09
N LEU A 21 -5.20 4.37 -1.85
CA LEU A 21 -4.93 2.98 -1.49
C LEU A 21 -6.17 2.38 -0.84
N ASP A 22 -6.52 1.18 -1.26
CA ASP A 22 -7.59 0.37 -0.70
C ASP A 22 -7.07 -1.05 -0.39
N LEU A 23 -7.53 -1.64 0.71
CA LEU A 23 -7.08 -2.96 1.16
C LEU A 23 -8.24 -3.95 1.02
N GLU A 24 -8.00 -5.06 0.32
CA GLU A 24 -9.02 -6.09 0.16
C GLU A 24 -9.48 -6.64 1.53
N GLY A 25 -10.78 -6.51 1.81
CA GLY A 25 -11.40 -7.05 3.03
C GLY A 25 -11.10 -6.29 4.31
N VAL A 26 -10.50 -5.09 4.23
CA VAL A 26 -10.16 -4.27 5.40
C VAL A 26 -10.63 -2.84 5.18
N ASP A 27 -11.56 -2.37 6.01
CA ASP A 27 -12.09 -0.99 5.95
C ASP A 27 -11.09 0.09 6.43
N ALA A 28 -9.91 -0.35 6.87
CA ALA A 28 -8.84 0.48 7.40
C ALA A 28 -7.52 0.18 6.67
N THR A 29 -6.49 0.99 6.90
CA THR A 29 -5.14 0.77 6.34
C THR A 29 -4.27 -0.14 7.21
N GLN A 30 -4.87 -0.91 8.12
CA GLN A 30 -4.17 -1.72 9.11
C GLN A 30 -4.53 -3.19 8.98
N VAL A 31 -3.51 -4.04 8.89
CA VAL A 31 -3.64 -5.49 8.79
C VAL A 31 -3.08 -6.11 10.07
N PRO A 32 -3.90 -6.78 10.90
CA PRO A 32 -3.38 -7.54 12.03
C PRO A 32 -2.62 -8.76 11.51
N VAL A 33 -1.40 -8.96 11.98
CA VAL A 33 -0.59 -10.12 11.63
C VAL A 33 -0.23 -10.87 12.92
N PRO A 34 -0.66 -12.13 13.07
CA PRO A 34 -0.36 -12.92 14.26
C PRO A 34 1.12 -13.06 14.55
N ALA A 35 1.44 -13.42 15.80
CA ALA A 35 2.80 -13.75 16.22
C ALA A 35 3.48 -14.73 15.25
N ASP A 36 4.73 -14.44 14.88
CA ASP A 36 5.58 -15.29 14.01
C ASP A 36 4.96 -15.72 12.65
N ASP A 37 3.93 -15.01 12.18
CA ASP A 37 3.20 -15.35 10.96
C ASP A 37 3.43 -14.34 9.81
N THR A 38 3.10 -14.73 8.59
CA THR A 38 3.13 -13.87 7.40
C THR A 38 1.74 -13.75 6.79
N ALA A 39 1.23 -12.52 6.71
CA ALA A 39 -0.03 -12.22 6.04
C ALA A 39 0.18 -11.86 4.57
N HIS A 40 -0.69 -12.36 3.70
CA HIS A 40 -0.80 -11.91 2.31
C HIS A 40 -1.98 -10.95 2.19
N GLN A 41 -1.70 -9.66 2.00
CA GLN A 41 -2.72 -8.64 1.79
C GLN A 41 -2.70 -8.18 0.33
N ARG A 42 -3.86 -8.21 -0.33
CA ARG A 42 -4.01 -7.57 -1.64
C ARG A 42 -4.29 -6.08 -1.44
N VAL A 43 -3.53 -5.26 -2.16
CA VAL A 43 -3.58 -3.79 -2.12
C VAL A 43 -3.99 -3.29 -3.50
N TYR A 44 -5.00 -2.42 -3.53
CA TYR A 44 -5.41 -1.71 -4.73
C TYR A 44 -4.91 -0.27 -4.67
N VAL A 45 -4.24 0.16 -5.75
CA VAL A 45 -3.90 1.57 -5.96
C VAL A 45 -4.81 2.11 -7.04
N ILE A 46 -5.53 3.19 -6.73
CA ILE A 46 -6.61 3.73 -7.54
C ILE A 46 -6.29 5.19 -7.89
N ALA A 47 -6.50 5.56 -9.14
CA ALA A 47 -6.42 6.93 -9.62
C ALA A 47 -7.71 7.27 -10.38
N SER A 48 -8.30 8.46 -10.16
CA SER A 48 -9.47 8.90 -10.93
C SER A 48 -9.05 9.25 -12.36
N ALA A 49 -9.92 9.02 -13.34
CA ALA A 49 -9.57 9.04 -14.76
C ALA A 49 -9.02 10.38 -15.29
N ASP A 50 -9.33 11.49 -14.61
CA ASP A 50 -8.93 12.86 -14.92
C ASP A 50 -7.64 13.30 -14.19
N THR A 51 -7.00 12.40 -13.45
CA THR A 51 -5.81 12.70 -12.63
C THR A 51 -4.51 12.40 -13.37
N GLY A 52 -3.43 13.10 -13.01
CA GLY A 52 -2.11 12.93 -13.60
C GLY A 52 -1.66 11.46 -13.70
N PRO A 53 -1.74 10.67 -12.62
CA PRO A 53 -1.35 9.25 -12.67
C PRO A 53 -2.19 8.39 -13.60
N ALA A 54 -3.48 8.71 -13.79
CA ALA A 54 -4.36 7.93 -14.65
C ALA A 54 -4.07 8.15 -16.14
N ILE A 55 -3.59 9.34 -16.52
CA ILE A 55 -3.31 9.72 -17.91
C ILE A 55 -1.84 9.52 -18.32
N ALA A 56 -0.93 9.40 -17.35
CA ALA A 56 0.48 9.12 -17.61
C ALA A 56 0.71 7.63 -17.92
N ASP A 57 1.70 7.34 -18.78
CA ASP A 57 2.10 5.96 -19.07
C ASP A 57 2.51 5.20 -17.80
N SER A 58 3.25 5.88 -16.93
CA SER A 58 3.68 5.35 -15.65
C SER A 58 3.90 6.45 -14.62
N THR A 59 3.63 6.12 -13.36
CA THR A 59 3.88 6.96 -12.19
C THR A 59 4.64 6.13 -11.15
N GLY A 60 5.81 6.59 -10.71
CA GLY A 60 6.55 5.95 -9.64
C GLY A 60 5.79 6.02 -8.31
N ILE A 61 5.72 4.90 -7.61
CA ILE A 61 5.07 4.80 -6.29
C ILE A 61 5.97 4.05 -5.31
N ARG A 62 5.78 4.29 -4.02
CA ARG A 62 6.47 3.56 -2.95
C ARG A 62 5.45 3.03 -1.95
N PHE A 63 5.48 1.72 -1.72
CA PHE A 63 4.74 1.12 -0.62
C PHE A 63 5.58 1.19 0.65
N TRP A 64 4.95 1.59 1.75
CA TRP A 64 5.48 1.50 3.10
C TRP A 64 4.66 0.50 3.89
N VAL A 65 5.37 -0.35 4.64
CA VAL A 65 4.78 -1.24 5.65
C VAL A 65 5.40 -0.84 6.98
N GLU A 66 4.57 -0.37 7.89
CA GLU A 66 4.95 0.10 9.22
C GLU A 66 4.35 -0.83 10.28
N ASP A 67 5.18 -1.36 11.18
CA ASP A 67 4.70 -1.88 12.45
C ASP A 67 4.38 -0.71 13.38
N ILE A 68 3.10 -0.47 13.66
CA ILE A 68 2.68 0.71 14.41
C ILE A 68 3.01 0.63 15.91
N VAL A 69 3.39 -0.55 16.41
CA VAL A 69 3.79 -0.75 17.81
C VAL A 69 5.23 -0.30 18.01
N SER A 70 6.13 -0.72 17.11
CA SER A 70 7.56 -0.40 17.20
C SER A 70 7.97 0.86 16.43
N GLY A 71 7.18 1.26 15.44
CA GLY A 71 7.54 2.29 14.46
C GLY A 71 8.54 1.81 13.41
N GLU A 72 8.92 0.53 13.41
CA GLU A 72 9.76 -0.04 12.37
C GLU A 72 9.03 0.00 11.02
N ARG A 73 9.74 0.41 9.97
CA ARG A 73 9.17 0.51 8.63
C ARG A 73 10.09 -0.08 7.58
N ALA A 74 9.48 -0.79 6.63
CA ALA A 74 10.10 -1.23 5.40
C ALA A 74 9.40 -0.59 4.20
N TYR A 75 10.10 -0.49 3.07
CA TYR A 75 9.50 0.02 1.84
C TYR A 75 9.89 -0.79 0.62
N GLN A 76 9.10 -0.63 -0.43
CA GLN A 76 9.36 -1.20 -1.74
C GLN A 76 8.86 -0.22 -2.81
N ASP A 77 9.70 0.09 -3.79
CA ASP A 77 9.35 0.92 -4.95
C ASP A 77 8.64 0.13 -6.05
N SER A 78 7.59 0.71 -6.63
CA SER A 78 6.83 0.12 -7.73
C SER A 78 6.38 1.20 -8.71
N VAL A 79 5.57 0.80 -9.69
CA VAL A 79 5.06 1.68 -10.74
C VAL A 79 3.55 1.49 -10.86
N PHE A 80 2.81 2.60 -10.78
CA PHE A 80 1.41 2.68 -11.18
C PHE A 80 1.35 2.96 -12.68
N ASN A 81 0.67 2.10 -13.44
CA ASN A 81 0.49 2.30 -14.88
C ASN A 81 -0.89 2.92 -15.11
N GLY A 82 -0.91 4.13 -15.68
CA GLY A 82 -2.14 4.79 -16.09
C GLY A 82 -2.76 4.08 -17.28
N ARG A 83 -4.01 4.42 -17.56
CA ARG A 83 -4.71 3.93 -18.75
C ARG A 83 -4.53 4.96 -19.84
N THR A 84 -3.29 5.14 -20.32
CA THR A 84 -3.05 5.88 -21.57
C THR A 84 -3.93 5.23 -22.64
N GLY A 85 -4.84 6.01 -23.21
CA GLY A 85 -5.83 5.51 -24.17
C GLY A 85 -5.17 4.64 -25.22
N ARG A 86 -5.67 3.42 -25.39
CA ARG A 86 -5.30 2.54 -26.49
C ARG A 86 -5.86 3.10 -27.81
#